data_AF-A0A0K2RMP5-F1
#
_entry.id   AF-A0A0K2RMP5-F1
#
_cell.length_a   1.000
_cell.length_b   1.000
_cell.length_c   1.000
_cell.angle_alpha   90.00
_cell.angle_beta   90.00
_cell.angle_gamma   90.00
#
_symmetry.space_group_name_H-M   'P 1'
#
loop_
_entity.id
_entity.type
_entity.pdbx_description
1 polymer ?
#
loop_
_entity_poly.entity_id
_entity_poly.type
_entity_poly.pdbx_seq_one_letter_code
_entity_poly.pdbx_strand_id
1 'polypeptide(L)'
;MLAIAIWVFVEAGGAIQWSGIKGLEGGEMWRTIFAGGALWVSIYGTFVLNFCDFTRSSVSKKSIVRGNFWGIPINMLLFGAIVVIMAGGQYKINGKIIESPSDIVQSIPNTLFLVLACLALLILTIAVNLMANFVAPVYA
;
A
#
# COMPACT_ATOMS: atom_id res chain seq x y z
N MET A 1 -7.87 6.25 -3.07
CA MET A 1 -7.75 4.84 -2.63
C MET A 1 -8.93 4.39 -1.79
N LEU A 2 -9.22 4.98 -0.62
CA LEU A 2 -10.37 4.58 0.21
C LEU A 2 -11.70 4.59 -0.56
N ALA A 3 -12.00 5.66 -1.31
CA ALA A 3 -13.21 5.76 -2.12
C ALA A 3 -13.30 4.66 -3.20
N ILE A 4 -12.17 4.28 -3.79
CA ILE A 4 -12.10 3.20 -4.78
C ILE A 4 -12.34 1.85 -4.10
N ALA A 5 -11.75 1.63 -2.91
CA ALA A 5 -11.97 0.42 -2.14
C ALA A 5 -13.43 0.24 -1.72
N ILE A 6 -14.08 1.34 -1.31
CA ILE A 6 -15.52 1.36 -1.00
C ILE A 6 -16.33 1.02 -2.25
N TRP A 7 -16.03 1.64 -3.39
CA TRP A 7 -16.71 1.34 -4.64
C TRP A 7 -16.56 -0.14 -5.03
N VAL A 8 -15.34 -0.69 -5.00
CA VAL A 8 -15.08 -2.12 -5.27
C VAL A 8 -15.83 -3.02 -4.29
N PHE A 9 -15.91 -2.67 -3.00
CA PHE A 9 -16.64 -3.45 -2.01
C PHE A 9 -18.16 -3.45 -2.26
N VAL A 10 -18.72 -2.31 -2.66
CA VAL A 10 -20.13 -2.17 -3.04
C VAL A 10 -20.42 -2.97 -4.30
N GLU A 11 -19.58 -2.84 -5.33
CA GLU A 11 -19.71 -3.56 -6.61
C GLU A 11 -19.57 -5.08 -6.43
N ALA A 12 -18.72 -5.52 -5.49
CA ALA A 12 -18.59 -6.92 -5.11
C ALA A 12 -19.79 -7.46 -4.31
N GLY A 13 -20.86 -6.67 -4.10
CA GLY A 13 -22.05 -7.08 -3.37
C GLY A 13 -21.81 -7.29 -1.87
N GLY A 14 -20.88 -6.56 -1.27
CA GLY A 14 -20.62 -6.58 0.18
C GLY A 14 -19.86 -7.80 0.71
N ALA A 15 -19.31 -8.64 -0.17
CA ALA A 15 -18.48 -9.78 0.23
C ALA A 15 -17.27 -9.90 -0.68
N ILE A 16 -16.11 -10.16 -0.07
CA ILE A 16 -14.83 -10.36 -0.76
C ILE A 16 -14.49 -11.84 -0.82
N GLN A 17 -13.87 -12.27 -1.93
CA GLN A 17 -13.42 -13.64 -2.07
C GLN A 17 -12.10 -13.81 -1.31
N TRP A 18 -12.12 -14.63 -0.25
CA TRP A 18 -10.94 -14.94 0.57
C TRP A 18 -10.11 -16.10 0.02
N SER A 19 -10.69 -16.95 -0.83
CA SER A 19 -10.08 -18.19 -1.34
C SER A 19 -10.38 -18.38 -2.82
N GLY A 20 -9.36 -18.69 -3.62
CA GLY A 20 -9.50 -18.85 -5.08
C GLY A 20 -8.20 -19.12 -5.85
N ILE A 21 -7.05 -18.79 -5.26
CA ILE A 21 -5.73 -19.17 -5.79
C ILE A 21 -5.36 -20.48 -5.11
N LYS A 22 -4.98 -21.54 -5.84
CA LYS A 22 -4.39 -22.76 -5.25
C LYS A 22 -3.34 -22.33 -4.24
N GLY A 23 -3.64 -22.48 -2.95
CA GLY A 23 -2.73 -22.08 -1.89
C GLY A 23 -1.45 -22.88 -2.03
N LEU A 24 -0.31 -22.20 -1.96
CA LEU A 24 0.96 -22.89 -1.78
C LEU A 24 0.87 -23.63 -0.44
N GLU A 25 1.24 -24.91 -0.42
CA GLU A 25 1.22 -25.74 0.78
C GLU A 25 2.65 -26.16 1.17
N GLY A 26 2.83 -26.52 2.44
CA GLY A 26 4.09 -27.07 2.94
C GLY A 26 5.28 -26.11 2.83
N GLY A 27 6.42 -26.62 2.36
CA GLY A 27 7.68 -25.86 2.32
C GLY A 27 7.69 -24.68 1.35
N GLU A 28 6.91 -24.73 0.26
CA GLU A 28 6.82 -23.62 -0.69
C GLU A 28 6.10 -22.41 -0.09
N MET A 29 5.05 -22.65 0.72
CA MET A 29 4.34 -21.61 1.44
C MET A 29 5.28 -20.82 2.35
N TRP A 30 6.03 -21.53 3.20
CA TRP A 30 6.95 -20.92 4.15
C TRP A 30 8.07 -20.16 3.45
N ARG A 31 8.63 -20.72 2.36
CA ARG A 31 9.64 -20.02 1.55
C ARG A 31 9.11 -18.70 0.99
N THR A 32 7.88 -18.68 0.46
CA THR A 32 7.27 -17.45 -0.07
C THR A 32 6.97 -16.44 1.04
N ILE A 33 6.51 -16.90 2.22
CA ILE A 33 6.30 -16.03 3.39
C ILE A 33 7.63 -15.40 3.84
N PHE A 34 8.69 -16.19 3.98
CA PHE A 34 10.00 -15.68 4.37
C PHE A 34 10.61 -14.76 3.31
N ALA A 35 10.46 -15.09 2.02
CA ALA A 35 10.90 -14.23 0.93
C ALA A 35 10.17 -12.87 0.96
N GLY A 36 8.85 -12.87 1.16
CA GLY A 36 8.06 -11.66 1.32
C GLY A 36 8.48 -10.85 2.55
N GLY A 37 8.70 -11.52 3.70
CA GLY A 37 9.21 -10.88 4.90
C GLY A 37 10.61 -10.26 4.71
N ALA A 38 11.51 -10.96 4.04
CA ALA A 38 12.85 -10.46 3.71
C ALA A 38 12.80 -9.25 2.76
N LEU A 39 11.90 -9.27 1.77
CA LEU A 39 11.67 -8.14 0.87
C LEU A 39 11.22 -6.90 1.67
N TRP A 40 10.28 -7.08 2.60
CA TRP A 40 9.81 -6.01 3.48
C TRP A 40 10.92 -5.44 4.36
N VAL A 41 11.75 -6.30 4.97
CA VAL A 41 12.91 -5.86 5.77
C VAL A 41 13.91 -5.11 4.90
N SER A 42 14.18 -5.57 3.67
CA SER A 42 15.08 -4.91 2.74
C SER A 42 14.59 -3.50 2.36
N ILE A 43 13.29 -3.35 2.07
CA ILE A 43 12.68 -2.04 1.75
C ILE A 43 12.80 -1.11 2.95
N TYR A 44 12.32 -1.50 4.13
CA TYR A 44 12.36 -0.63 5.31
C TYR A 44 13.77 -0.37 5.84
N GLY A 45 14.72 -1.28 5.59
CA GLY A 45 16.12 -1.09 5.94
C GLY A 45 16.70 0.19 5.34
N THR A 46 16.32 0.53 4.10
CA THR A 46 16.75 1.78 3.45
C THR A 46 16.16 3.02 4.14
N PHE A 47 14.90 2.96 4.57
CA PHE A 47 14.24 4.05 5.30
C PHE A 47 14.85 4.29 6.69
N VAL A 48 15.37 3.24 7.34
CA VAL A 48 16.03 3.36 8.65
C VAL A 48 17.32 4.19 8.54
N LEU A 49 18.06 4.09 7.43
CA LEU A 49 19.29 4.88 7.22
C LEU A 49 19.01 6.39 7.22
N ASN A 50 17.88 6.81 6.67
CA ASN A 50 17.45 8.21 6.61
C ASN A 50 16.63 8.65 7.84
N PHE A 51 16.43 7.77 8.84
CA PHE A 51 15.56 8.05 9.99
C PHE A 51 16.06 9.23 10.85
N CYS A 52 17.39 9.42 10.91
CA CYS A 52 18.00 10.54 11.60
C CYS A 52 17.56 11.89 11.02
N ASP A 53 17.42 12.00 9.70
CA ASP A 53 17.01 13.24 9.03
C ASP A 53 15.55 13.59 9.35
N PHE A 54 14.68 12.59 9.45
CA PHE A 54 13.27 12.78 9.83
C PHE A 54 13.07 13.16 11.30
N THR A 55 13.97 12.73 12.19
CA THR A 55 13.81 12.92 13.63
C THR A 55 14.61 14.11 14.18
N ARG A 56 15.53 14.68 13.41
CA ARG A 56 16.39 15.80 13.80
C ARG A 56 15.62 17.03 14.25
N SER A 57 14.54 17.39 13.55
CA SER A 57 13.68 18.53 13.87
C SER A 57 12.53 18.18 14.82
N SER A 58 12.55 16.99 15.41
CA SER A 58 11.49 16.56 16.31
C SER A 58 11.62 17.23 17.69
N VAL A 59 10.50 17.75 18.18
CA VAL A 59 10.45 18.51 19.44
C VAL A 59 10.70 17.63 20.67
N SER A 60 10.38 16.33 20.59
CA SER A 60 10.57 15.38 21.68
C SER A 60 10.50 13.93 21.21
N LYS A 61 11.12 13.02 21.99
CA LYS A 61 11.02 11.56 21.79
C LYS A 61 9.57 11.06 21.78
N LYS A 62 8.69 11.67 22.56
CA LYS A 62 7.25 11.33 22.58
C LYS A 62 6.57 11.66 21.24
N SER A 63 6.98 12.75 20.59
CA SER A 63 6.50 13.11 19.25
C SER A 63 6.94 12.07 18.21
N ILE A 64 8.20 11.62 18.25
CA ILE A 64 8.72 10.58 17.36
C ILE A 64 7.94 9.28 17.51
N VAL A 65 7.73 8.80 18.74
CA VAL A 65 7.04 7.52 19.00
C VAL A 65 5.58 7.61 18.54
N ARG A 66 4.89 8.70 18.88
CA ARG A 66 3.51 8.90 18.46
C ARG A 66 3.40 8.99 16.92
N GLY A 67 4.29 9.73 16.27
CA GLY A 67 4.35 9.83 14.81
C GLY A 67 4.55 8.45 14.15
N ASN A 68 5.52 7.67 14.63
CA ASN A 68 5.76 6.32 14.12
C ASN A 68 4.58 5.38 14.36
N PHE A 69 3.95 5.43 15.53
CA PHE A 69 2.81 4.56 15.83
C PHE A 69 1.59 4.85 14.94
N TRP A 70 1.26 6.13 14.72
CA TRP A 70 0.14 6.47 13.84
C TRP A 70 0.50 6.30 12.35
N GLY A 71 1.76 6.55 11.99
CA GLY A 71 2.23 6.50 10.61
C GLY A 71 2.53 5.10 10.08
N ILE A 72 3.05 4.19 10.93
CA ILE A 72 3.44 2.84 10.51
C ILE A 72 2.31 1.85 10.75
N PRO A 73 2.02 1.37 11.98
CA PRO A 73 1.07 0.28 12.16
C PRO A 73 -0.37 0.67 11.81
N ILE A 74 -0.86 1.84 12.23
CA ILE A 74 -2.26 2.23 11.94
C ILE A 74 -2.46 2.45 10.43
N ASN A 75 -1.57 3.19 9.78
CA ASN A 75 -1.68 3.43 8.35
C ASN A 75 -1.47 2.13 7.54
N MET A 76 -0.53 1.27 7.93
CA MET A 76 -0.35 -0.05 7.29
C MET A 76 -1.59 -0.93 7.41
N LEU A 77 -2.24 -0.97 8.58
CA LEU A 77 -3.47 -1.75 8.75
C LEU A 77 -4.58 -1.22 7.85
N LEU A 78 -4.74 0.10 7.77
CA LEU A 78 -5.73 0.73 6.89
C LEU A 78 -5.46 0.40 5.42
N PHE A 79 -4.22 0.60 4.95
CA PHE A 79 -3.85 0.30 3.57
C PHE A 79 -3.89 -1.20 3.26
N GLY A 80 -3.51 -2.06 4.21
CA GLY A 80 -3.62 -3.50 4.09
C GLY A 80 -5.08 -3.94 3.91
N ALA A 81 -6.00 -3.41 4.72
CA ALA A 81 -7.43 -3.67 4.56
C ALA A 81 -7.95 -3.20 3.19
N ILE A 82 -7.54 -2.01 2.75
CA ILE A 82 -7.88 -1.49 1.41
C ILE A 82 -7.40 -2.45 0.31
N VAL A 83 -6.15 -2.92 0.37
CA VAL A 83 -5.58 -3.84 -0.62
C VAL A 83 -6.32 -5.18 -0.61
N VAL A 84 -6.61 -5.74 0.56
CA VAL A 84 -7.37 -7.00 0.67
C VAL A 84 -8.78 -6.85 0.08
N ILE A 85 -9.47 -5.75 0.37
CA ILE A 85 -10.79 -5.45 -0.18
C ILE A 85 -10.73 -5.32 -1.70
N MET A 86 -9.73 -4.60 -2.20
CA MET A 86 -9.55 -4.38 -3.64
C MET A 86 -9.22 -5.69 -4.37
N ALA A 87 -8.26 -6.46 -3.88
CA ALA A 87 -7.85 -7.74 -4.44
C ALA A 87 -9.00 -8.77 -4.43
N GLY A 88 -9.61 -9.00 -3.26
CA GLY A 88 -10.68 -9.97 -3.09
C GLY A 88 -12.00 -9.55 -3.74
N GLY A 89 -12.30 -8.25 -3.77
CA GLY A 89 -13.48 -7.70 -4.43
C GLY A 89 -13.35 -7.78 -5.95
N GLN A 90 -12.22 -7.38 -6.53
CA GLN A 90 -12.03 -7.46 -7.98
C GLN A 90 -11.98 -8.89 -8.49
N TYR A 91 -11.37 -9.81 -7.74
CA TYR A 91 -11.38 -11.23 -8.07
C TYR A 91 -12.81 -11.78 -8.11
N LYS A 92 -13.69 -11.34 -7.20
CA LYS A 92 -15.10 -11.71 -7.23
C LYS A 92 -15.85 -11.13 -8.43
N ILE A 93 -15.55 -9.89 -8.82
CA ILE A 93 -16.24 -9.20 -9.93
C ILE A 93 -15.82 -9.79 -11.28
N ASN A 94 -14.52 -9.96 -11.53
CA ASN A 94 -13.97 -10.27 -12.87
C ASN A 94 -13.10 -11.54 -12.92
N GLY A 95 -12.90 -12.26 -11.82
CA GLY A 95 -12.02 -13.45 -11.77
C GLY A 95 -10.53 -13.16 -11.97
N LYS A 96 -10.15 -11.88 -12.14
CA LYS A 96 -8.77 -11.46 -12.38
C LYS A 96 -8.07 -11.12 -11.08
N ILE A 97 -6.84 -11.62 -10.94
CA ILE A 97 -5.93 -11.21 -9.86
C ILE A 97 -5.36 -9.85 -10.24
N ILE A 98 -5.44 -8.91 -9.30
CA ILE A 98 -4.78 -7.61 -9.44
C ILE A 98 -3.32 -7.77 -9.04
N GLU A 99 -2.40 -7.39 -9.91
CA GLU A 99 -0.97 -7.33 -9.59
C GLU A 99 -0.52 -5.91 -9.25
N SER A 100 -1.20 -4.90 -9.81
CA SER A 100 -0.84 -3.50 -9.59
C SER A 100 -2.06 -2.62 -9.27
N PRO A 101 -1.91 -1.56 -8.45
CA PRO A 101 -2.99 -0.58 -8.22
C PRO A 101 -3.50 0.08 -9.50
N SER A 102 -2.66 0.18 -10.53
CA SER A 102 -3.02 0.71 -11.85
C SER A 102 -4.04 -0.15 -12.59
N ASP A 103 -4.04 -1.47 -12.40
CA ASP A 103 -5.00 -2.37 -13.05
C ASP A 103 -6.44 -2.06 -12.60
N ILE A 104 -6.60 -1.60 -11.36
CA ILE A 104 -7.89 -1.22 -10.78
C ILE A 104 -8.33 0.14 -11.32
N VAL A 105 -7.39 1.07 -11.46
CA VAL A 105 -7.71 2.37 -12.04
C VAL A 105 -8.23 2.19 -13.47
N GLN A 106 -7.63 1.29 -14.25
CA GLN A 106 -8.06 0.96 -15.62
C GLN A 106 -9.44 0.29 -15.68
N SER A 107 -9.91 -0.37 -14.60
CA SER A 107 -11.24 -0.99 -14.58
C SER A 107 -12.38 0.00 -14.31
N ILE A 108 -12.08 1.28 -14.06
CA ILE A 108 -13.08 2.33 -13.85
C ILE A 108 -13.76 2.69 -15.18
N PRO A 109 -15.10 2.50 -15.31
CA PRO A 109 -15.80 2.68 -16.58
C PRO A 109 -15.96 4.16 -17.01
N ASN A 110 -15.89 5.10 -16.06
CA ASN A 110 -16.11 6.52 -16.33
C ASN A 110 -14.77 7.24 -16.60
N THR A 111 -14.64 7.84 -17.79
CA THR A 111 -13.42 8.52 -18.24
C THR A 111 -12.97 9.66 -17.32
N LEU A 112 -13.91 10.41 -16.74
CA LEU A 112 -13.57 11.52 -15.82
C LEU A 112 -12.97 10.97 -14.52
N PHE A 113 -13.59 9.95 -13.92
CA PHE A 113 -13.07 9.32 -12.71
C PHE A 113 -11.76 8.57 -12.95
N LEU A 114 -11.58 7.96 -14.13
CA LEU A 114 -10.33 7.36 -14.56
C LEU A 114 -9.19 8.39 -14.55
N VAL A 115 -9.38 9.55 -15.19
CA VAL A 115 -8.36 10.62 -15.25
C VAL A 115 -8.00 11.12 -13.86
N LEU A 116 -9.00 11.36 -13.00
CA LEU A 116 -8.76 11.79 -11.62
C LEU A 116 -7.99 10.74 -10.80
N ALA A 117 -8.30 9.47 -10.98
CA ALA A 117 -7.60 8.38 -10.30
C ALA A 117 -6.15 8.24 -10.77
N CYS A 118 -5.89 8.40 -12.07
CA CYS A 118 -4.54 8.44 -12.64
C CYS A 118 -3.73 9.62 -12.09
N LEU A 119 -4.32 10.83 -12.05
CA LEU A 119 -3.66 12.01 -11.47
C LEU A 119 -3.35 11.83 -9.99
N ALA A 120 -4.28 11.27 -9.21
CA ALA A 120 -4.05 10.97 -7.81
C ALA A 120 -2.90 9.96 -7.61
N LEU A 121 -2.81 8.94 -8.47
CA LEU A 121 -1.72 7.96 -8.44
C LEU A 121 -0.37 8.61 -8.78
N LEU A 122 -0.33 9.46 -9.81
CA LEU A 122 0.88 10.21 -10.18
C LEU A 122 1.36 11.12 -9.05
N ILE A 123 0.46 11.92 -8.47
CA ILE A 123 0.78 12.81 -7.35
C ILE A 123 1.30 11.99 -6.16
N LEU A 124 0.67 10.86 -5.86
CA LEU A 124 1.12 9.97 -4.79
C LEU A 124 2.53 9.43 -5.04
N THR A 125 2.81 8.97 -6.26
CA THR A 125 4.14 8.47 -6.63
C THR A 125 5.21 9.55 -6.48
N ILE A 126 4.90 10.78 -6.90
CA ILE A 126 5.83 11.93 -6.73
C ILE A 126 6.01 12.23 -5.24
N ALA A 127 4.93 12.36 -4.48
CA ALA A 127 4.98 12.72 -3.06
C ALA A 127 5.81 11.74 -2.23
N VAL A 128 5.62 10.42 -2.45
CA VAL A 128 6.36 9.40 -1.70
C VAL A 128 7.85 9.40 -2.07
N ASN A 129 8.19 9.51 -3.36
CA ASN A 129 9.59 9.56 -3.78
C ASN A 129 10.29 10.84 -3.31
N LEU A 130 9.58 11.98 -3.34
CA LEU A 130 10.08 13.24 -2.81
C LEU A 130 10.41 13.12 -1.32
N MET A 131 9.47 12.64 -0.51
CA MET A 131 9.68 12.45 0.92
C MET A 131 10.78 11.44 1.23
N ALA A 132 10.85 10.32 0.50
CA ALA A 132 11.81 9.26 0.77
C ALA A 132 13.25 9.60 0.37
N ASN A 133 13.43 10.28 -0.77
CA ASN A 133 14.75 10.42 -1.41
C ASN A 133 15.29 11.85 -1.39
N PHE A 134 14.45 12.88 -1.19
CA PHE A 134 14.89 14.29 -1.22
C PHE A 134 15.01 14.93 0.15
N VAL A 135 14.54 14.29 1.22
CA VAL A 135 14.69 14.81 2.59
C VAL A 135 16.17 14.86 2.99
N ALA A 136 16.93 13.79 2.78
CA ALA A 136 18.34 13.76 3.17
C ALA A 136 19.23 14.78 2.41
N PRO A 137 19.17 14.92 1.07
CA PRO A 137 20.00 15.87 0.33
C PRO A 137 19.70 17.35 0.59
N VAL A 138 18.47 17.70 0.96
CA VAL A 138 18.09 19.09 1.29
C VAL A 138 18.78 19.59 2.57
N TYR A 139 19.25 18.66 3.41
CA TYR A 139 19.93 18.95 4.66
C TYR A 139 21.46 18.73 4.60
N ALA A 140 22.01 18.40 3.43
CA ALA A 140 23.45 18.32 3.16
C ALA A 140 24.01 19.68 2.71
#